data_AF-A0A977JYG3-F1
#
_entry.id   AF-A0A977JYG3-F1
#
_cell.length_a   1.000
_cell.length_b   1.000
_cell.length_c   1.000
_cell.angle_alpha   90.00
_cell.angle_beta   90.00
_cell.angle_gamma   90.00
#
_symmetry.space_group_name_H-M   'P 1'
#
loop_
_entity.id
_entity.type
_entity.pdbx_description
1 polymer ?
#
loop_
_entity_poly.entity_id
_entity_poly.type
_entity_poly.pdbx_seq_one_letter_code
_entity_poly.pdbx_strand_id
1 'polypeptide(L)'
;FRIDSASVKMEVQAVRWLSLFSLLYTAQCGEVTVAHSPSNLRFGSAGVLRATHLDDVLAASLGYTPESAPWKGLTITSPFNLPIAAVVVEVHGGGASVRQEGSTYSLKEDTTLDDVFQRMKAVMGYRAQRETLFKRIIVDDYLGEDTFHGSIPSSEVLSLNDEPDSTFLREMAALVDAAEKAGEMTTTNHGGQDIIFLQVNSLAPLVKTYGLESPKVKEAEKILRKQLVQVTDMMRHIYNDRVLVATATVEQLEELSRASRSILQSEDLNLEDYNLATQYTSDYPAIFNIVLWLSIILLLAVLATSIAMATMDPGRDSIIYRMTNPRMKKDN
;
A
#
# COMPACT_ATOMS: atom_id res chain seq x y z
N PHE A 1 -12.37 -43.14 41.03
CA PHE A 1 -11.82 -42.03 40.22
C PHE A 1 -12.16 -40.72 40.90
N ARG A 2 -11.27 -40.23 41.77
CA ARG A 2 -11.40 -38.96 42.48
C ARG A 2 -10.50 -37.98 41.72
N ILE A 3 -11.10 -37.18 40.85
CA ILE A 3 -10.36 -36.19 40.06
C ILE A 3 -9.95 -35.06 41.02
N ASP A 4 -8.65 -34.83 41.14
CA ASP A 4 -8.08 -33.84 42.04
C ASP A 4 -8.56 -32.42 41.69
N SER A 5 -9.37 -31.86 42.59
CA SER A 5 -9.92 -30.50 42.50
C SER A 5 -8.85 -29.38 42.47
N ALA A 6 -7.59 -29.71 42.75
CA ALA A 6 -6.46 -28.80 42.69
C ALA A 6 -5.94 -28.58 41.26
N SER A 7 -5.97 -29.61 40.41
CA SER A 7 -5.52 -29.50 39.01
C SER A 7 -6.45 -28.61 38.18
N VAL A 8 -7.76 -28.77 38.38
CA VAL A 8 -8.79 -27.98 37.70
C VAL A 8 -8.74 -26.49 38.08
N LYS A 9 -8.32 -26.16 39.32
CA LYS A 9 -8.17 -24.75 39.75
C LYS A 9 -6.96 -24.05 39.11
N MET A 10 -5.88 -24.77 38.83
CA MET A 10 -4.72 -24.19 38.14
C MET A 10 -4.99 -23.94 36.66
N GLU A 11 -5.70 -24.84 35.96
CA GLU A 11 -6.08 -24.61 34.56
C GLU A 11 -7.03 -23.40 34.41
N VAL A 12 -8.01 -23.24 35.33
CA VAL A 12 -8.93 -22.10 35.29
C VAL A 12 -8.23 -20.78 35.58
N GLN A 13 -7.20 -20.77 36.43
CA GLN A 13 -6.39 -19.57 36.65
C GLN A 13 -5.48 -19.28 35.44
N ALA A 14 -4.83 -20.27 34.85
CA ALA A 14 -4.00 -20.10 33.66
C ALA A 14 -4.80 -19.55 32.46
N VAL A 15 -6.03 -20.04 32.25
CA VAL A 15 -6.94 -19.54 31.21
C VAL A 15 -7.40 -18.11 31.48
N ARG A 16 -7.57 -17.72 32.76
CA ARG A 16 -7.89 -16.34 33.16
C ARG A 16 -6.72 -15.38 32.97
N TRP A 17 -5.47 -15.82 33.17
CA TRP A 17 -4.28 -15.02 32.89
C TRP A 17 -4.05 -14.87 31.37
N LEU A 18 -4.34 -15.91 30.58
CA LEU A 18 -4.30 -15.86 29.11
C LEU A 18 -5.38 -14.94 28.52
N SER A 19 -6.59 -14.89 29.07
CA SER A 19 -7.64 -13.96 28.62
C SER A 19 -7.39 -12.50 29.03
N LEU A 20 -6.68 -12.28 30.14
CA LEU A 20 -6.20 -10.95 30.53
C LEU A 20 -5.03 -10.48 29.65
N PHE A 21 -4.17 -11.39 29.19
CA PHE A 21 -3.09 -11.04 28.24
C PHE A 21 -3.62 -10.75 26.83
N SER A 22 -4.71 -11.39 26.40
CA SER A 22 -5.37 -11.06 25.12
C SER A 22 -6.08 -9.70 25.12
N LEU A 23 -6.26 -9.06 26.28
CA LEU A 23 -6.87 -7.72 26.38
C LEU A 23 -5.84 -6.57 26.32
N LEU A 24 -4.54 -6.89 26.27
CA LEU A 24 -3.44 -5.92 26.23
C LEU A 24 -2.73 -5.85 24.88
N TYR A 25 -3.33 -6.41 23.83
CA TYR A 25 -3.07 -5.91 22.48
C TYR A 25 -4.03 -4.75 22.23
N THR A 26 -3.74 -3.58 22.80
CA THR A 26 -4.17 -2.34 22.17
C THR A 26 -3.45 -2.32 20.83
N ALA A 27 -4.13 -2.78 19.77
CA ALA A 27 -3.72 -2.47 18.42
C ALA A 27 -3.68 -0.95 18.37
N GLN A 28 -2.48 -0.43 18.52
CA GLN A 28 -2.26 0.98 18.30
C GLN A 28 -2.50 1.15 16.79
N CYS A 29 -3.46 2.02 16.53
CA CYS A 29 -4.18 2.11 15.28
C CYS A 29 -3.92 3.54 14.82
N GLY A 30 -3.46 3.72 13.58
CA GLY A 30 -3.37 5.04 12.98
C GLY A 30 -4.73 5.77 13.04
N GLU A 31 -4.72 7.04 12.68
CA GLU A 31 -5.92 7.87 12.62
C GLU A 31 -5.93 8.63 11.29
N VAL A 32 -7.11 8.81 10.69
CA VAL A 32 -7.32 9.71 9.56
C VAL A 32 -8.28 10.78 10.00
N THR A 33 -7.87 12.03 9.89
CA THR A 33 -8.69 13.20 10.16
C THR A 33 -8.97 13.93 8.86
N VAL A 34 -10.23 14.12 8.53
CA VAL A 34 -10.63 15.00 7.43
C VAL A 34 -10.66 16.43 7.97
N ALA A 35 -9.63 17.20 7.66
CA ALA A 35 -9.45 18.58 8.14
C ALA A 35 -10.36 19.55 7.39
N HIS A 36 -10.55 19.35 6.09
CA HIS A 36 -11.46 20.15 5.28
C HIS A 36 -12.13 19.31 4.19
N SER A 37 -13.44 19.50 4.03
CA SER A 37 -14.20 18.94 2.92
C SER A 37 -15.20 19.98 2.39
N PRO A 38 -15.38 20.05 1.06
CA PRO A 38 -16.34 20.96 0.46
C PRO A 38 -17.79 20.53 0.78
N SER A 39 -18.73 21.47 0.69
CA SER A 39 -20.15 21.27 1.08
C SER A 39 -20.90 20.13 0.37
N ASN A 40 -20.39 19.69 -0.79
CA ASN A 40 -20.93 18.59 -1.58
C ASN A 40 -20.44 17.20 -1.14
N LEU A 41 -19.49 17.14 -0.20
CA LEU A 41 -19.08 15.92 0.48
C LEU A 41 -19.48 16.00 1.95
N ARG A 42 -19.99 14.90 2.48
CA ARG A 42 -20.31 14.76 3.89
C ARG A 42 -19.61 13.54 4.45
N PHE A 43 -18.77 13.79 5.45
CA PHE A 43 -18.12 12.77 6.25
C PHE A 43 -18.97 12.53 7.51
N GLY A 44 -19.58 11.36 7.60
CA GLY A 44 -20.48 10.96 8.69
C GLY A 44 -19.78 10.10 9.73
N SER A 45 -20.48 9.72 10.80
CA SER A 45 -19.96 8.72 11.74
C SER A 45 -19.83 7.36 11.04
N ALA A 46 -18.62 6.81 11.01
CA ALA A 46 -18.35 5.50 10.44
C ALA A 46 -17.36 4.71 11.28
N GLY A 47 -17.32 3.40 11.02
CA GLY A 47 -16.37 2.50 11.66
C GLY A 47 -14.95 2.68 11.13
N VAL A 48 -14.06 1.79 11.56
CA VAL A 48 -12.64 1.75 11.19
C VAL A 48 -12.47 1.81 9.66
N LEU A 49 -11.66 2.76 9.19
CA LEU A 49 -11.22 2.86 7.80
C LEU A 49 -9.97 1.99 7.62
N ARG A 50 -9.89 1.19 6.56
CA ARG A 50 -8.64 0.50 6.21
C ARG A 50 -7.84 1.36 5.25
N ALA A 51 -6.52 1.34 5.35
CA ALA A 51 -5.66 2.06 4.43
C ALA A 51 -5.87 1.60 2.98
N THR A 52 -6.14 0.30 2.75
CA THR A 52 -6.51 -0.25 1.43
C THR A 52 -7.79 0.29 0.81
N HIS A 53 -8.66 0.96 1.57
CA HIS A 53 -9.88 1.60 1.05
C HIS A 53 -9.76 3.12 0.96
N LEU A 54 -8.61 3.69 1.34
CA LEU A 54 -8.41 5.14 1.32
C LEU A 54 -8.36 5.65 -0.12
N ASP A 55 -7.76 4.91 -1.05
CA ASP A 55 -7.79 5.19 -2.49
C ASP A 55 -9.22 5.28 -3.03
N ASP A 56 -10.10 4.34 -2.67
CA ASP A 56 -11.51 4.34 -3.06
C ASP A 56 -12.26 5.56 -2.50
N VAL A 57 -11.98 5.95 -1.25
CA VAL A 57 -12.57 7.14 -0.62
C VAL A 57 -12.13 8.42 -1.33
N LEU A 58 -10.82 8.54 -1.61
CA LEU A 58 -10.26 9.69 -2.34
C LEU A 58 -10.77 9.74 -3.78
N ALA A 59 -10.76 8.61 -4.49
CA ALA A 59 -11.26 8.47 -5.85
C ALA A 59 -12.76 8.83 -5.92
N ALA A 60 -13.58 8.32 -5.00
CA ALA A 60 -15.01 8.64 -4.93
C ALA A 60 -15.25 10.13 -4.63
N SER A 61 -14.43 10.74 -3.76
CA SER A 61 -14.52 12.18 -3.46
C SER A 61 -14.26 13.05 -4.71
N LEU A 62 -13.39 12.58 -5.60
CA LEU A 62 -13.03 13.23 -6.87
C LEU A 62 -13.96 12.86 -8.04
N GLY A 63 -14.95 11.99 -7.81
CA GLY A 63 -15.97 11.60 -8.79
C GLY A 63 -15.67 10.33 -9.59
N TYR A 64 -14.67 9.55 -9.19
CA TYR A 64 -14.38 8.25 -9.79
C TYR A 64 -15.19 7.14 -9.11
N THR A 65 -15.54 6.13 -9.88
CA THR A 65 -16.19 4.93 -9.33
C THR A 65 -15.17 4.10 -8.54
N PRO A 66 -15.41 3.82 -7.24
CA PRO A 66 -14.51 2.98 -6.43
C PRO A 66 -14.47 1.55 -6.97
N GLU A 67 -13.33 0.86 -6.79
CA GLU A 67 -13.15 -0.52 -7.24
C GLU A 67 -13.70 -1.54 -6.24
N SER A 68 -13.63 -1.22 -4.94
CA SER A 68 -14.12 -2.08 -3.87
C SER A 68 -15.31 -1.46 -3.13
N ALA A 69 -15.93 -2.22 -2.22
CA ALA A 69 -17.11 -1.76 -1.49
C ALA A 69 -16.75 -0.51 -0.65
N PRO A 70 -17.44 0.63 -0.85
CA PRO A 70 -17.02 1.89 -0.25
C PRO A 70 -17.18 1.85 1.27
N TRP A 71 -16.16 2.37 1.96
CA TRP A 71 -16.27 2.71 3.36
C TRP A 71 -17.45 3.68 3.55
N LYS A 72 -18.37 3.33 4.45
CA LYS A 72 -19.67 4.00 4.61
C LYS A 72 -19.61 5.38 5.27
N GLY A 73 -18.40 5.91 5.53
CA GLY A 73 -18.21 7.23 6.14
C GLY A 73 -18.31 8.39 5.16
N LEU A 74 -18.14 8.15 3.86
CA LEU A 74 -18.28 9.15 2.81
C LEU A 74 -19.69 9.14 2.21
N THR A 75 -20.34 10.30 2.17
CA THR A 75 -21.59 10.51 1.43
C THR A 75 -21.43 11.71 0.51
N ILE A 76 -21.69 11.51 -0.78
CA ILE A 76 -21.74 12.59 -1.77
C ILE A 76 -23.14 13.21 -1.71
N THR A 77 -23.25 14.47 -1.27
CA THR A 77 -24.55 15.16 -1.15
C THR A 77 -24.98 15.77 -2.49
N SER A 78 -24.00 16.21 -3.31
CA SER A 78 -24.23 16.69 -4.67
C SER A 78 -23.15 16.15 -5.62
N PRO A 79 -23.53 15.49 -6.72
CA PRO A 79 -22.57 15.04 -7.73
C PRO A 79 -22.07 16.18 -8.63
N PHE A 80 -22.66 17.36 -8.53
CA PHE A 80 -22.23 18.55 -9.28
C PHE A 80 -21.19 19.33 -8.46
N ASN A 81 -20.12 19.79 -9.12
CA ASN A 81 -18.99 20.52 -8.53
C ASN A 81 -18.17 19.74 -7.50
N LEU A 82 -17.88 18.46 -7.78
CA LEU A 82 -16.94 17.65 -7.00
C LEU A 82 -15.59 18.35 -6.82
N PRO A 83 -14.90 18.11 -5.68
CA PRO A 83 -13.56 18.64 -5.49
C PRO A 83 -12.65 18.28 -6.66
N ILE A 84 -11.78 19.24 -6.98
CA ILE A 84 -10.79 19.10 -8.06
C ILE A 84 -9.42 18.71 -7.50
N ALA A 85 -9.25 18.70 -6.18
CA ALA A 85 -8.03 18.24 -5.56
C ALA A 85 -8.27 17.44 -4.29
N ALA A 86 -7.36 16.50 -4.05
CA ALA A 86 -7.25 15.76 -2.81
C ALA A 86 -5.81 15.88 -2.29
N VAL A 87 -5.68 16.52 -1.12
CA VAL A 87 -4.39 16.70 -0.44
C VAL A 87 -4.40 15.82 0.81
N VAL A 88 -3.45 14.90 0.88
CA VAL A 88 -3.27 14.01 2.03
C VAL A 88 -1.94 14.34 2.69
N VAL A 89 -1.98 14.71 3.97
CA VAL A 89 -0.76 14.86 4.77
C VAL A 89 -0.55 13.58 5.57
N GLU A 90 0.43 12.79 5.17
CA GLU A 90 0.89 11.60 5.88
C GLU A 90 1.85 12.03 6.99
N VAL A 91 1.52 11.68 8.23
CA VAL A 91 2.33 12.00 9.41
C VAL A 91 2.74 10.69 10.08
N HIS A 92 4.04 10.43 10.19
CA HIS A 92 4.55 9.30 10.96
C HIS A 92 4.58 9.68 12.43
N GLY A 93 3.53 9.29 13.16
CA GLY A 93 3.27 9.74 14.52
C GLY A 93 4.03 8.98 15.61
N GLY A 94 4.57 7.79 15.31
CA GLY A 94 5.25 6.95 16.30
C GLY A 94 4.39 6.62 17.53
N GLY A 95 3.06 6.60 17.37
CA GLY A 95 2.07 6.41 18.42
C GLY A 95 1.43 7.69 18.99
N ALA A 96 1.91 8.88 18.61
CA ALA A 96 1.28 10.16 18.97
C ALA A 96 0.06 10.45 18.08
N SER A 97 -1.00 10.98 18.69
CA SER A 97 -2.25 11.31 17.99
C SER A 97 -2.28 12.81 17.66
N VAL A 98 -2.26 13.12 16.36
CA VAL A 98 -2.30 14.50 15.86
C VAL A 98 -3.73 14.82 15.40
N ARG A 99 -4.64 14.89 16.38
CA ARG A 99 -6.03 15.25 16.09
C ARG A 99 -6.16 16.73 15.75
N GLN A 100 -6.84 17.00 14.65
CA GLN A 100 -7.18 18.34 14.21
C GLN A 100 -8.68 18.59 14.34
N GLU A 101 -9.11 19.83 14.13
CA GLU A 101 -10.52 20.13 13.92
C GLU A 101 -11.00 19.41 12.65
N GLY A 102 -12.03 18.57 12.76
CA GLY A 102 -12.50 17.75 11.66
C GLY A 102 -13.15 16.44 12.09
N SER A 103 -13.49 15.61 11.11
CA SER A 103 -13.99 14.26 11.38
C SER A 103 -12.82 13.28 11.42
N THR A 104 -12.55 12.70 12.61
CA THR A 104 -11.48 11.73 12.82
C THR A 104 -12.01 10.30 12.84
N TYR A 105 -11.28 9.40 12.20
CA TYR A 105 -11.59 7.98 12.06
C TYR A 105 -10.35 7.14 12.39
N SER A 106 -10.56 5.99 13.03
CA SER A 106 -9.47 5.04 13.23
C SER A 106 -9.06 4.43 11.90
N LEU A 107 -7.76 4.43 11.61
CA LEU A 107 -7.14 3.87 10.42
C LEU A 107 -6.46 2.55 10.76
N LYS A 108 -6.98 1.46 10.19
CA LYS A 108 -6.28 0.17 10.20
C LYS A 108 -5.26 0.15 9.06
N GLU A 109 -4.00 0.21 9.43
CA GLU A 109 -2.85 0.10 8.52
C GLU A 109 -2.69 -1.36 8.05
N ASP A 110 -3.28 -1.69 6.91
CA ASP A 110 -3.13 -2.98 6.23
C ASP A 110 -2.24 -2.91 4.98
N THR A 111 -1.84 -1.71 4.58
CA THR A 111 -0.99 -1.39 3.43
C THR A 111 -0.31 -0.04 3.69
N THR A 112 0.78 0.27 2.98
CA THR A 112 1.43 1.58 3.08
C THR A 112 0.67 2.65 2.32
N LEU A 113 0.80 3.93 2.71
CA LEU A 113 0.21 5.05 1.96
C LEU A 113 0.90 5.25 0.60
N ASP A 114 2.13 4.76 0.42
CA ASP A 114 2.76 4.68 -0.91
C ASP A 114 1.95 3.77 -1.84
N ASP A 115 1.61 2.56 -1.38
CA ASP A 115 0.80 1.63 -2.18
C ASP A 115 -0.58 2.21 -2.51
N VAL A 116 -1.18 2.99 -1.59
CA VAL A 116 -2.44 3.70 -1.83
C VAL A 116 -2.25 4.75 -2.93
N PHE A 117 -1.17 5.55 -2.85
CA PHE A 117 -0.84 6.55 -3.86
C PHE A 117 -0.60 5.92 -5.24
N GLN A 118 0.19 4.84 -5.32
CA GLN A 118 0.48 4.17 -6.58
C GLN A 118 -0.78 3.52 -7.18
N ARG A 119 -1.64 2.89 -6.36
CA ARG A 119 -2.93 2.36 -6.84
C ARG A 119 -3.82 3.45 -7.38
N MET A 120 -3.96 4.55 -6.65
CA MET A 120 -4.77 5.68 -7.09
C MET A 120 -4.22 6.26 -8.41
N LYS A 121 -2.90 6.43 -8.54
CA LYS A 121 -2.25 6.85 -9.77
C LYS A 121 -2.52 5.90 -10.93
N ALA A 122 -2.47 4.58 -10.71
CA ALA A 122 -2.79 3.60 -11.73
C ALA A 122 -4.26 3.69 -12.14
N VAL A 123 -5.19 3.58 -11.18
CA VAL A 123 -6.63 3.55 -11.43
C VAL A 123 -7.11 4.84 -12.11
N MET A 124 -6.71 5.99 -11.58
CA MET A 124 -7.12 7.28 -12.12
C MET A 124 -6.34 7.65 -13.38
N GLY A 125 -5.06 7.29 -13.50
CA GLY A 125 -4.27 7.57 -14.70
C GLY A 125 -4.88 6.95 -15.97
N TYR A 126 -5.49 5.77 -15.87
CA TYR A 126 -6.20 5.15 -16.99
C TYR A 126 -7.61 5.72 -17.24
N ARG A 127 -8.27 6.26 -16.20
CA ARG A 127 -9.68 6.68 -16.25
C ARG A 127 -9.85 8.18 -16.45
N ALA A 128 -8.82 8.98 -16.18
CA ALA A 128 -8.88 10.43 -16.23
C ALA A 128 -9.09 10.91 -17.68
N GLN A 129 -10.11 11.74 -17.86
CA GLN A 129 -10.38 12.43 -19.14
C GLN A 129 -9.84 13.86 -19.15
N ARG A 130 -9.18 14.28 -18.07
CA ARG A 130 -8.60 15.59 -17.85
C ARG A 130 -7.16 15.42 -17.38
N GLU A 131 -6.38 16.50 -17.47
CA GLU A 131 -5.03 16.53 -16.92
C GLU A 131 -5.07 16.19 -15.43
N THR A 132 -4.15 15.34 -14.98
CA THR A 132 -4.06 14.93 -13.58
C THR A 132 -2.64 15.09 -13.07
N LEU A 133 -2.51 15.73 -11.91
CA LEU A 133 -1.24 15.81 -11.20
C LEU A 133 -1.21 14.77 -10.09
N PHE A 134 -0.25 13.85 -10.16
CA PHE A 134 0.07 12.95 -9.06
C PHE A 134 1.42 13.35 -8.51
N LYS A 135 1.44 13.95 -7.33
CA LYS A 135 2.68 14.36 -6.68
C LYS A 135 2.73 13.83 -5.26
N ARG A 136 3.80 13.11 -4.94
CA ARG A 136 4.19 12.80 -3.57
C ARG A 136 5.43 13.63 -3.25
N ILE A 137 5.41 14.26 -2.08
CA ILE A 137 6.46 15.14 -1.56
C ILE A 137 6.83 14.59 -0.19
N ILE A 138 8.05 14.10 -0.06
CA ILE A 138 8.65 13.82 1.24
C ILE A 138 9.24 15.15 1.71
N VAL A 139 8.75 15.67 2.84
CA VAL A 139 9.11 17.02 3.28
C VAL A 139 10.59 17.12 3.66
N ASP A 140 11.17 16.03 4.15
CA ASP A 140 12.61 15.91 4.45
C ASP A 140 13.49 16.15 3.21
N ASP A 141 13.07 15.73 2.01
CA ASP A 141 13.84 15.93 0.77
C ASP A 141 14.03 17.42 0.44
N TYR A 142 13.14 18.29 0.94
CA TYR A 142 13.22 19.74 0.75
C TYR A 142 14.19 20.43 1.71
N LEU A 143 14.78 19.72 2.67
CA LEU A 143 15.78 20.28 3.58
C LEU A 143 17.17 20.44 2.94
N GLY A 144 17.41 19.79 1.79
CA GLY A 144 18.72 19.77 1.11
C GLY A 144 18.87 20.72 -0.09
N GLU A 145 17.79 21.34 -0.56
CA GLU A 145 17.84 22.34 -1.64
C GLU A 145 17.93 23.76 -1.07
N ASP A 146 18.73 24.64 -1.69
CA ASP A 146 18.88 26.08 -1.39
C ASP A 146 17.56 26.92 -1.51
N THR A 147 16.40 26.27 -1.47
CA THR A 147 15.06 26.85 -1.63
C THR A 147 14.28 26.97 -0.33
N PHE A 148 14.90 26.70 0.83
CA PHE A 148 14.30 26.93 2.13
C PHE A 148 14.20 28.44 2.43
N HIS A 149 12.99 28.99 2.35
CA HIS A 149 12.71 30.39 2.66
C HIS A 149 11.76 30.55 3.87
N GLY A 150 11.22 29.44 4.38
CA GLY A 150 10.29 29.42 5.50
C GLY A 150 10.89 29.89 6.82
N SER A 151 10.08 30.59 7.62
CA SER A 151 10.42 30.92 9.00
C SER A 151 10.30 29.67 9.87
N ILE A 152 11.40 29.29 10.53
CA ILE A 152 11.38 28.18 11.50
C ILE A 152 10.36 28.50 12.60
N PRO A 153 9.40 27.60 12.89
CA PRO A 153 8.45 27.83 13.97
C PRO A 153 9.20 27.95 15.30
N SER A 154 9.00 29.09 15.98
CA SER A 154 9.57 29.30 17.31
C SER A 154 8.92 28.35 18.31
N SER A 155 9.74 27.60 19.01
CA SER A 155 9.36 26.73 20.13
C SER A 155 10.06 27.22 21.40
N GLU A 156 9.40 27.08 22.55
CA GLU A 156 9.99 27.41 23.84
C GLU A 156 10.75 26.22 24.44
N VAL A 157 10.38 24.97 24.12
CA VAL A 157 10.98 23.76 24.70
C VAL A 157 11.85 22.97 23.71
N LEU A 158 11.58 23.03 22.40
CA LEU A 158 12.40 22.35 21.40
C LEU A 158 13.63 23.18 21.05
N SER A 159 14.79 22.54 21.01
CA SER A 159 16.08 23.19 20.74
C SER A 159 16.52 22.97 19.28
N LEU A 160 17.07 24.01 18.66
CA LEU A 160 17.65 23.92 17.31
C LEU A 160 19.01 23.24 17.25
N ASN A 161 19.62 22.98 18.39
CA ASN A 161 20.96 22.40 18.49
C ASN A 161 20.94 20.89 18.74
N ASP A 162 19.84 20.35 19.26
CA ASP A 162 19.75 18.93 19.57
C ASP A 162 18.99 18.20 18.47
N GLU A 163 19.53 17.09 17.99
CA GLU A 163 18.76 16.10 17.23
C GLU A 163 18.04 15.19 18.24
N PRO A 164 16.73 14.89 18.07
CA PRO A 164 15.89 15.05 16.88
C PRO A 164 15.07 16.36 16.77
N ASP A 165 15.16 17.27 17.74
CA ASP A 165 14.34 18.50 17.80
C ASP A 165 14.56 19.43 16.59
N SER A 166 15.82 19.62 16.19
CA SER A 166 16.19 20.49 15.08
C SER A 166 15.64 20.02 13.73
N THR A 167 15.66 18.71 13.47
CA THR A 167 15.09 18.08 12.28
C THR A 167 13.58 18.34 12.19
N PHE A 168 12.86 18.16 13.31
CA PHE A 168 11.42 18.43 13.36
C PHE A 168 11.09 19.89 13.05
N LEU A 169 11.78 20.84 13.68
CA LEU A 169 11.52 22.26 13.45
C LEU A 169 11.79 22.67 12.00
N ARG A 170 12.83 22.10 11.38
CA ARG A 170 13.13 22.32 9.95
C ARG A 170 12.07 21.70 9.05
N GLU A 171 11.68 20.45 9.28
CA GLU A 171 10.64 19.79 8.49
C GLU A 171 9.29 20.52 8.61
N MET A 172 8.94 21.04 9.80
CA MET A 172 7.71 21.83 9.99
C MET A 172 7.68 23.14 9.22
N ALA A 173 8.85 23.78 9.03
CA ALA A 173 8.95 24.95 8.15
C ALA A 173 8.89 24.55 6.67
N ALA A 174 9.59 23.47 6.30
CA ALA A 174 9.57 22.95 4.95
C ALA A 174 8.19 22.42 4.52
N LEU A 175 7.33 21.99 5.45
CA LEU A 175 5.97 21.54 5.17
C LEU A 175 5.13 22.64 4.53
N VAL A 176 5.26 23.89 5.00
CA VAL A 176 4.53 25.03 4.44
C VAL A 176 5.08 25.37 3.07
N ASP A 177 6.40 25.44 2.92
CA ASP A 177 7.06 25.73 1.64
C ASP A 177 6.74 24.63 0.59
N ALA A 178 6.73 23.36 1.00
CA ALA A 178 6.36 22.23 0.15
C ALA A 178 4.90 22.32 -0.29
N ALA A 179 4.00 22.73 0.61
CA ALA A 179 2.60 22.96 0.31
C ALA A 179 2.40 24.16 -0.64
N GLU A 180 3.20 25.22 -0.52
CA GLU A 180 3.19 26.38 -1.43
C GLU A 180 3.65 25.96 -2.84
N LYS A 181 4.80 25.27 -2.95
CA LYS A 181 5.29 24.71 -4.23
C LYS A 181 4.27 23.76 -4.85
N ALA A 182 3.60 22.94 -4.04
CA ALA A 182 2.53 22.07 -4.52
C ALA A 182 1.33 22.86 -5.07
N GLY A 183 1.06 24.05 -4.52
CA GLY A 183 0.08 25.01 -5.03
C GLY A 183 0.46 25.67 -6.35
N GLU A 184 1.75 25.92 -6.58
CA GLU A 184 2.24 26.49 -7.85
C GLU A 184 2.16 25.50 -9.01
N MET A 185 2.36 24.20 -8.75
CA MET A 185 2.33 23.14 -9.75
C MET A 185 0.90 22.73 -10.20
N THR A 186 -0.14 23.43 -9.73
CA THR A 186 -1.52 23.01 -9.91
C THR A 186 -2.00 22.96 -11.36
N THR A 187 -2.80 21.95 -11.69
CA THR A 187 -3.42 21.81 -13.02
C THR A 187 -4.81 22.46 -13.08
N THR A 188 -5.20 23.18 -12.02
CA THR A 188 -6.49 23.86 -11.88
C THR A 188 -6.79 24.84 -13.02
N ASN A 189 -5.76 25.54 -13.51
CA ASN A 189 -5.86 26.47 -14.64
C ASN A 189 -6.30 25.79 -15.95
N HIS A 190 -6.09 24.47 -16.07
CA HIS A 190 -6.47 23.66 -17.22
C HIS A 190 -7.71 22.79 -16.98
N GLY A 191 -8.40 22.98 -15.84
CA GLY A 191 -9.55 22.16 -15.46
C GLY A 191 -9.19 20.74 -15.04
N GLY A 192 -7.92 20.51 -14.68
CA GLY A 192 -7.39 19.24 -14.25
C GLY A 192 -7.79 18.83 -12.82
N GLN A 193 -7.19 17.74 -12.35
CA GLN A 193 -7.36 17.23 -10.99
C GLN A 193 -6.02 16.94 -10.32
N ASP A 194 -5.88 17.40 -9.09
CA ASP A 194 -4.60 17.34 -8.38
C ASP A 194 -4.67 16.43 -7.16
N ILE A 195 -3.71 15.52 -7.06
CA ILE A 195 -3.58 14.55 -5.97
C ILE A 195 -2.18 14.69 -5.40
N ILE A 196 -2.14 15.22 -4.18
CA ILE A 196 -0.90 15.62 -3.54
C ILE A 196 -0.77 14.91 -2.20
N PHE A 197 0.31 14.15 -2.03
CA PHE A 197 0.65 13.50 -0.77
C PHE A 197 1.86 14.20 -0.17
N LEU A 198 1.71 14.79 1.01
CA LEU A 198 2.79 15.42 1.77
C LEU A 198 3.17 14.49 2.92
N GLN A 199 4.40 13.97 2.95
CA GLN A 199 4.86 13.04 3.97
C GLN A 199 5.78 13.74 4.98
N VAL A 200 5.45 13.59 6.27
CA VAL A 200 6.15 14.14 7.42
C VAL A 200 6.65 13.01 8.31
N ASN A 201 7.97 12.91 8.51
CA ASN A 201 8.62 11.78 9.17
C ASN A 201 9.21 12.10 10.56
N SER A 202 9.42 13.38 10.89
CA SER A 202 10.20 13.79 12.07
C SER A 202 9.51 13.62 13.43
N LEU A 203 8.18 13.40 13.46
CA LEU A 203 7.45 13.22 14.72
C LEU A 203 7.75 11.85 15.38
N ALA A 204 7.91 10.78 14.60
CA ALA A 204 8.19 9.45 15.13
C ALA A 204 9.54 9.37 15.88
N PRO A 205 10.67 9.90 15.36
CA PRO A 205 11.94 10.00 16.11
C PRO A 205 11.85 10.78 17.42
N LEU A 206 11.04 11.85 17.48
CA LEU A 206 10.81 12.62 18.70
C LEU A 206 10.10 11.78 19.77
N VAL A 207 9.04 11.08 19.38
CA VAL A 207 8.28 10.21 20.27
C VAL A 207 9.14 9.05 20.77
N LYS A 208 9.97 8.45 19.90
CA LYS A 208 10.90 7.38 20.27
C LYS A 208 11.96 7.84 21.27
N THR A 209 12.45 9.06 21.15
CA THR A 209 13.53 9.61 22.00
C THR A 209 13.00 10.10 23.35
N TYR A 210 11.91 10.86 23.36
CA TYR A 210 11.42 11.55 24.56
C TYR A 210 10.22 10.86 25.23
N GLY A 211 9.50 10.00 24.50
CA GLY A 211 8.27 9.36 24.96
C GLY A 211 7.02 10.22 24.77
N LEU A 212 5.86 9.56 24.61
CA LEU A 212 4.56 10.18 24.28
C LEU A 212 4.13 11.29 25.26
N GLU A 213 4.41 11.12 26.55
CA GLU A 213 3.95 12.04 27.60
C GLU A 213 4.90 13.23 27.85
N SER A 214 6.03 13.29 27.14
CA SER A 214 7.02 14.35 27.32
C SER A 214 6.46 15.73 26.93
N PRO A 215 6.81 16.80 27.66
CA PRO A 215 6.43 18.16 27.28
C PRO A 215 6.92 18.55 25.88
N LYS A 216 8.06 18.02 25.44
CA LYS A 216 8.61 18.24 24.09
C LYS A 216 7.69 17.70 23.00
N VAL A 217 7.18 16.47 23.16
CA VAL A 217 6.26 15.85 22.19
C VAL A 217 4.92 16.58 22.15
N LYS A 218 4.39 17.00 23.32
CA LYS A 218 3.15 17.78 23.38
C LYS A 218 3.27 19.13 22.69
N GLU A 219 4.42 19.78 22.79
CA GLU A 219 4.69 21.01 22.05
C GLU A 219 4.87 20.74 20.55
N ALA A 220 5.60 19.70 20.16
CA ALA A 220 5.74 19.28 18.77
C ALA A 220 4.38 19.02 18.11
N GLU A 221 3.47 18.29 18.78
CA GLU A 221 2.10 18.11 18.30
C GLU A 221 1.34 19.44 18.13
N LYS A 222 1.53 20.40 19.06
CA LYS A 222 0.90 21.72 18.97
C LYS A 222 1.41 22.50 17.75
N ILE A 223 2.71 22.45 17.49
CA ILE A 223 3.33 23.09 16.32
C ILE A 223 2.81 22.44 15.04
N LEU A 224 2.83 21.10 14.96
CA LEU A 224 2.34 20.36 13.80
C LEU A 224 0.85 20.67 13.54
N ARG A 225 0.00 20.66 14.56
CA ARG A 225 -1.41 21.05 14.43
C ARG A 225 -1.57 22.45 13.85
N LYS A 226 -0.75 23.42 14.29
CA LYS A 226 -0.76 24.78 13.77
C LYS A 226 -0.36 24.82 12.29
N GLN A 227 0.70 24.10 11.91
CA GLN A 227 1.15 24.06 10.52
C GLN A 227 0.15 23.38 9.58
N LEU A 228 -0.45 22.27 10.02
CA LEU A 228 -1.46 21.58 9.25
C LEU A 228 -2.73 22.45 9.03
N VAL A 229 -3.12 23.28 10.00
CA VAL A 229 -4.21 24.27 9.79
C VAL A 229 -3.80 25.29 8.74
N GLN A 230 -2.57 25.82 8.81
CA GLN A 230 -2.05 26.76 7.81
C GLN A 230 -2.01 26.15 6.40
N VAL A 231 -1.57 24.89 6.27
CA VAL A 231 -1.60 24.15 5.00
C VAL A 231 -3.03 23.95 4.50
N THR A 232 -3.97 23.64 5.39
CA THR A 232 -5.39 23.47 5.05
C THR A 232 -5.99 24.76 4.49
N ASP A 233 -5.75 25.90 5.16
CA ASP A 233 -6.23 27.21 4.71
C ASP A 233 -5.61 27.63 3.38
N MET A 234 -4.31 27.37 3.20
CA MET A 234 -3.61 27.66 1.94
C MET A 234 -4.17 26.84 0.77
N MET A 235 -4.35 25.53 0.95
CA MET A 235 -4.95 24.66 -0.07
C MET A 235 -6.39 25.07 -0.37
N ARG A 236 -7.17 25.44 0.65
CA ARG A 236 -8.52 25.96 0.47
C ARG A 236 -8.56 27.20 -0.42
N HIS A 237 -7.61 28.12 -0.23
CA HIS A 237 -7.49 29.33 -1.06
C HIS A 237 -7.05 29.01 -2.50
N ILE A 238 -6.06 28.14 -2.69
CA ILE A 238 -5.56 27.73 -4.02
C ILE A 238 -6.67 27.10 -4.87
N TYR A 239 -7.46 26.20 -4.28
CA TYR A 239 -8.48 25.44 -5.00
C TYR A 239 -9.90 26.04 -4.95
N ASN A 240 -10.05 27.27 -4.42
CA ASN A 240 -11.35 27.95 -4.27
C ASN A 240 -12.40 27.09 -3.54
N ASP A 241 -12.05 26.55 -2.37
CA ASP A 241 -12.93 25.69 -1.55
C ASP A 241 -13.31 24.34 -2.21
N ARG A 242 -12.71 23.97 -3.35
CA ARG A 242 -12.95 22.70 -4.06
C ARG A 242 -11.84 21.67 -3.83
N VAL A 243 -11.43 21.50 -2.57
CA VAL A 243 -10.36 20.57 -2.18
C VAL A 243 -10.78 19.72 -0.99
N LEU A 244 -10.40 18.45 -1.01
CA LEU A 244 -10.42 17.58 0.16
C LEU A 244 -9.04 17.62 0.82
N VAL A 245 -8.97 18.00 2.09
CA VAL A 245 -7.72 17.96 2.87
C VAL A 245 -7.89 16.95 3.99
N ALA A 246 -7.04 15.94 4.00
CA ALA A 246 -7.02 14.89 5.01
C ALA A 246 -5.62 14.74 5.61
N THR A 247 -5.55 14.48 6.90
CA THR A 247 -4.32 14.17 7.62
C THR A 247 -4.39 12.73 8.08
N ALA A 248 -3.43 11.91 7.66
CA ALA A 248 -3.32 10.51 8.03
C ALA A 248 -2.12 10.34 8.97
N THR A 249 -2.37 10.07 10.25
CA THR A 249 -1.33 9.72 11.21
C THR A 249 -1.13 8.21 11.17
N VAL A 250 0.04 7.79 10.69
CA VAL A 250 0.44 6.38 10.65
C VAL A 250 1.41 6.08 11.78
N GLU A 251 1.35 4.86 12.29
CA GLU A 251 2.16 4.43 13.41
C GLU A 251 3.42 3.67 12.97
N GLN A 252 3.36 2.99 11.83
CA GLN A 252 4.43 2.10 11.42
C GLN A 252 5.68 2.89 10.95
N LEU A 253 6.72 2.91 11.78
CA LEU A 253 8.09 3.14 11.33
C LEU A 253 8.42 2.01 10.35
N GLU A 254 8.95 2.31 9.16
CA GLU A 254 9.23 1.35 8.08
C GLU A 254 10.23 0.22 8.43
N GLU A 255 10.50 -0.07 9.70
CA GLU A 255 11.12 -1.33 10.10
C GLU A 255 10.07 -2.45 10.02
N LEU A 256 9.95 -3.05 8.83
CA LEU A 256 9.39 -4.38 8.48
C LEU A 256 8.55 -4.42 7.20
N SER A 257 8.54 -3.34 6.40
CA SER A 257 8.26 -3.49 4.97
C SER A 257 9.57 -3.83 4.24
N ARG A 258 10.05 -5.07 4.42
CA ARG A 258 10.68 -5.71 3.25
C ARG A 258 9.55 -5.80 2.26
N ALA A 259 9.46 -4.82 1.37
CA ALA A 259 8.61 -4.87 0.21
C ALA A 259 8.72 -6.27 -0.36
N SER A 260 7.67 -7.08 -0.16
CA SER A 260 7.39 -8.18 -1.06
C SER A 260 7.08 -7.47 -2.36
N ARG A 261 8.14 -7.12 -3.09
CA ARG A 261 8.08 -6.45 -4.39
C ARG A 261 7.02 -7.21 -5.15
N SER A 262 5.99 -6.49 -5.60
CA SER A 262 5.16 -6.99 -6.68
C SER A 262 6.11 -7.17 -7.87
N ILE A 263 6.53 -8.42 -8.11
CA ILE A 263 7.46 -8.82 -9.18
C ILE A 263 6.80 -8.68 -10.57
N LEU A 264 5.58 -8.16 -10.65
CA LEU A 264 4.84 -8.04 -11.90
C LEU A 264 5.10 -6.74 -12.68
N GLN A 265 5.97 -5.84 -12.19
CA GLN A 265 6.26 -4.61 -12.93
C GLN A 265 7.67 -4.09 -12.67
N SER A 266 8.69 -4.82 -13.14
CA SER A 266 10.00 -4.22 -13.39
C SER A 266 10.11 -3.89 -14.87
N GLU A 267 10.08 -2.61 -15.16
CA GLU A 267 10.55 -2.01 -16.41
C GLU A 267 12.02 -2.42 -16.62
N ASP A 268 12.39 -2.82 -17.84
CA ASP A 268 13.73 -3.31 -18.21
C ASP A 268 14.79 -2.20 -18.01
N LEU A 269 15.34 -2.10 -16.80
CA LEU A 269 16.58 -1.37 -16.57
C LEU A 269 17.73 -2.22 -17.14
N ASN A 270 18.49 -1.66 -18.08
CA ASN A 270 19.70 -2.27 -18.63
C ASN A 270 20.75 -2.46 -17.51
N LEU A 271 20.75 -3.66 -16.92
CA LEU A 271 21.59 -4.09 -15.80
C LEU A 271 22.85 -4.86 -16.27
N GLU A 272 23.19 -4.80 -17.56
CA GLU A 272 24.26 -5.60 -18.17
C GLU A 272 25.70 -5.24 -17.69
N ASP A 273 25.88 -4.13 -16.97
CA ASP A 273 27.21 -3.63 -16.56
C ASP A 273 27.71 -4.19 -15.20
N TYR A 274 26.95 -5.10 -14.58
CA TYR A 274 27.32 -5.74 -13.32
C TYR A 274 27.25 -7.27 -13.44
N ASN A 275 28.25 -7.98 -12.89
CA ASN A 275 28.29 -9.46 -12.82
C ASN A 275 27.29 -10.00 -11.78
N LEU A 276 26.02 -9.69 -11.97
CA LEU A 276 24.90 -10.12 -11.14
C LEU A 276 24.54 -11.57 -11.49
N ALA A 277 24.11 -12.33 -10.49
CA ALA A 277 23.60 -13.68 -10.71
C ALA A 277 22.35 -13.63 -11.60
N THR A 278 22.24 -14.59 -12.53
CA THR A 278 21.03 -14.76 -13.35
C THR A 278 19.82 -14.90 -12.45
N GLN A 279 18.83 -14.03 -12.64
CA GLN A 279 17.61 -14.09 -11.86
C GLN A 279 16.70 -15.19 -12.42
N TYR A 280 16.33 -16.14 -11.55
CA TYR A 280 15.32 -17.14 -11.87
C TYR A 280 13.95 -16.63 -11.43
N THR A 281 12.94 -16.80 -12.27
CA THR A 281 11.55 -16.48 -11.89
C THR A 281 11.08 -17.37 -10.74
N SER A 282 10.21 -16.86 -9.86
CA SER A 282 9.58 -17.63 -8.78
C SER A 282 8.86 -18.87 -9.27
N ASP A 283 8.40 -18.83 -10.52
CA ASP A 283 7.62 -19.88 -11.15
C ASP A 283 8.50 -20.98 -11.76
N TYR A 284 9.83 -20.81 -11.71
CA TYR A 284 10.78 -21.77 -12.27
C TYR A 284 10.55 -23.21 -11.73
N PRO A 285 10.32 -23.45 -10.43
CA PRO A 285 10.02 -24.79 -9.94
C PRO A 285 8.71 -25.38 -10.49
N ALA A 286 7.71 -24.55 -10.74
CA ALA A 286 6.43 -24.98 -11.31
C ALA A 286 6.56 -25.31 -12.81
N ILE A 287 7.16 -24.40 -13.58
CA ILE A 287 7.42 -24.58 -15.02
C ILE A 287 8.30 -25.80 -15.26
N PHE A 288 9.38 -25.94 -14.48
CA PHE A 288 10.28 -27.09 -14.57
C PHE A 288 9.54 -28.41 -14.38
N ASN A 289 8.70 -28.52 -13.36
CA ASN A 289 7.93 -29.74 -13.10
C ASN A 289 6.92 -30.04 -14.20
N ILE A 290 6.20 -29.02 -14.71
CA ILE A 290 5.24 -29.20 -15.80
C ILE A 290 5.96 -29.72 -17.05
N VAL A 291 7.06 -29.10 -17.44
CA VAL A 291 7.83 -29.48 -18.64
C VAL A 291 8.47 -30.87 -18.47
N LEU A 292 9.02 -31.17 -17.29
CA LEU A 292 9.66 -32.45 -17.01
C LEU A 292 8.67 -33.62 -17.14
N TRP A 293 7.52 -33.54 -16.45
CA TRP A 293 6.54 -34.62 -16.48
C TRP A 293 5.84 -34.74 -17.84
N LEU A 294 5.55 -33.62 -18.50
CA LEU A 294 5.00 -33.61 -19.85
C LEU A 294 5.95 -34.31 -20.84
N SER A 295 7.25 -33.99 -20.78
CA SER A 295 8.25 -34.61 -21.67
C SER A 295 8.37 -36.11 -21.45
N ILE A 296 8.33 -36.58 -20.20
CA ILE A 296 8.40 -38.01 -19.87
C ILE A 296 7.18 -38.76 -20.41
N ILE A 297 5.98 -38.23 -20.20
CA ILE A 297 4.73 -38.84 -20.68
C ILE A 297 4.73 -38.92 -22.21
N LEU A 298 5.13 -37.85 -22.88
CA LEU A 298 5.18 -37.80 -24.34
C LEU A 298 6.19 -38.82 -24.89
N LEU A 299 7.36 -38.94 -24.27
CA LEU A 299 8.38 -39.92 -24.66
C LEU A 299 7.87 -41.36 -24.51
N LEU A 300 7.18 -41.69 -23.41
CA LEU A 300 6.58 -43.01 -23.20
C LEU A 300 5.45 -43.30 -24.20
N ALA A 301 4.64 -42.29 -24.55
CA ALA A 301 3.57 -42.43 -25.53
C ALA A 301 4.12 -42.74 -26.94
N VAL A 302 5.19 -42.05 -27.35
CA VAL A 302 5.88 -42.33 -28.63
C VAL A 302 6.48 -43.73 -28.63
N LEU A 303 7.10 -44.14 -27.53
CA LEU A 303 7.68 -45.49 -27.41
C LEU A 303 6.60 -46.57 -27.49
N ALA A 304 5.49 -46.40 -26.77
CA ALA A 304 4.37 -47.34 -26.78
C ALA A 304 3.75 -47.49 -28.17
N THR A 305 3.52 -46.38 -28.88
CA THR A 305 2.99 -46.41 -30.25
C THR A 305 3.99 -47.03 -31.23
N SER A 306 5.29 -46.78 -31.07
CA SER A 306 6.35 -47.42 -31.87
C SER A 306 6.38 -48.94 -31.67
N ILE A 307 6.28 -49.43 -30.43
CA ILE A 307 6.21 -50.88 -30.17
C ILE A 307 4.93 -51.46 -30.77
N ALA A 308 3.79 -50.81 -30.55
CA ALA A 308 2.52 -51.26 -31.09
C ALA A 308 2.60 -51.45 -32.61
N MET A 309 3.14 -50.46 -33.34
CA MET A 309 3.36 -50.54 -34.79
C MET A 309 4.36 -51.64 -35.16
N ALA A 310 5.46 -51.79 -34.42
CA ALA A 310 6.47 -52.83 -34.69
C ALA A 310 5.91 -54.25 -34.50
N THR A 311 4.94 -54.42 -33.59
CA THR A 311 4.29 -55.71 -33.30
C THR A 311 2.92 -55.87 -33.97
N MET A 312 2.54 -55.00 -34.91
CA MET A 312 1.29 -55.19 -35.65
C MET A 312 1.39 -56.46 -36.49
N ASP A 313 0.55 -57.44 -36.16
CA ASP A 313 0.37 -58.65 -36.97
C ASP A 313 -0.28 -58.23 -38.30
N PRO A 314 0.34 -58.45 -39.47
CA PRO A 314 -0.18 -58.00 -40.77
C PRO A 314 -1.47 -58.72 -41.21
N GLY A 315 -2.11 -59.49 -40.33
CA GLY A 315 -3.32 -60.24 -40.62
C GLY A 315 -2.99 -61.52 -41.38
N ARG A 316 -3.59 -62.64 -40.97
CA ARG A 316 -3.39 -63.94 -41.60
C ARG A 316 -4.17 -64.13 -42.92
N ASP A 317 -4.33 -63.09 -43.72
CA ASP A 317 -5.12 -63.17 -44.94
C ASP A 317 -4.29 -63.56 -46.17
N SER A 318 -4.42 -64.85 -46.49
CA SER A 318 -4.30 -65.60 -47.75
C SER A 318 -3.07 -65.46 -48.68
N ILE A 319 -2.42 -64.30 -48.82
CA ILE A 319 -1.28 -64.15 -49.76
C ILE A 319 0.06 -64.59 -49.17
N ILE A 320 0.30 -64.35 -47.88
CA ILE A 320 1.56 -64.76 -47.25
C ILE A 320 1.58 -66.28 -46.99
N TYR A 321 0.42 -66.89 -46.72
CA TYR A 321 0.30 -68.35 -46.52
C TYR A 321 0.25 -69.17 -47.82
N ARG A 322 -0.17 -68.58 -48.97
CA ARG A 322 -0.05 -69.28 -50.28
C ARG A 322 1.40 -69.32 -50.79
N MET A 323 2.25 -68.39 -50.35
CA MET A 323 3.67 -68.31 -50.77
C MET A 323 4.61 -69.14 -49.90
N THR A 324 4.22 -69.54 -48.70
CA THR A 324 5.09 -70.23 -47.72
C THR A 324 4.87 -71.74 -47.62
N ASN A 325 3.89 -72.32 -48.34
CA ASN A 325 3.68 -73.77 -48.37
C ASN A 325 3.97 -74.36 -49.77
N PRO A 326 5.25 -74.61 -50.14
CA PRO A 326 5.52 -75.43 -51.32
C PRO A 326 5.04 -76.85 -51.00
N ARG A 327 3.93 -77.25 -51.61
CA ARG A 327 3.38 -78.62 -51.53
C ARG A 327 4.44 -79.62 -52.03
N MET A 328 5.26 -80.15 -51.13
CA MET A 328 6.14 -81.30 -51.42
C MET A 328 5.26 -82.51 -51.73
N LYS A 329 5.19 -82.91 -53.00
CA LYS A 329 4.66 -84.21 -53.38
C LYS A 329 5.64 -85.27 -52.85
N LYS A 330 5.13 -86.20 -52.04
CA LYS A 330 5.84 -87.40 -51.63
C LYS A 330 5.49 -88.46 -52.66
N ASP A 331 6.44 -88.81 -53.52
CA ASP A 331 6.26 -89.88 -54.49
C ASP A 331 6.34 -91.22 -53.73
N ASN A 332 5.32 -92.06 -53.91
CA ASN A 332 5.31 -93.47 -53.52
C ASN A 332 5.81 -94.32 -54.68
#